data_AF-A0A4R4E507-F1
#
_entry.id   AF-A0A4R4E507-F1
#
_cell.length_a   1.000
_cell.length_b   1.000
_cell.length_c   1.000
_cell.angle_alpha   90.00
_cell.angle_beta   90.00
_cell.angle_gamma   90.00
#
_symmetry.space_group_name_H-M   'P 1'
#
loop_
_entity.id
_entity.type
_entity.pdbx_description
1 polymer ?
#
loop_
_entity_poly.entity_id
_entity_poly.type
_entity_poly.pdbx_seq_one_letter_code
_entity_poly.pdbx_strand_id
1 'polypeptide(L)'
;MFNPKRLPLKIVVCVTHAILLVVITIMLQYVGKTRFDEIAFFKAFAITKHNIFRIDNKPVKDSICCLDVSKDQVMVDDTGMNYGRVPITNRQMLAKFFTILNQHKGKYKTVLCDIAFTIPSPDDTSLKAPFEQAGNVFTFLSIHNGKPDKPLFSGRYGAADYTVNGGDFVKYPLFYNDTLRSLPLVMMDTADDKFYHDHLLTYEKNQIAFNTFIPEFYYRNQDLHTINKGDKYANLFYMGEVIDRPDFFENCVKDKYVLVGDFDNDKHPTYLGEISGTLILFDAYLTLRTHNLAISYIWLALLFLIYTIISYFLFYAPEKGVVKIAEKVKISFIKEFLTKYISYLGLLIGINLVSFYFFGIFISLFYLATYLTFVRTIIKKIIVYKRDKSFIAIFSE
;
A
#
# COMPACT_ATOMS: atom_id res chain seq x y z
N MET A 1 29.38 30.88 22.70
CA MET A 1 30.73 30.30 22.58
C MET A 1 30.62 28.79 22.39
N PHE A 2 31.14 28.25 21.28
CA PHE A 2 31.29 26.81 21.07
C PHE A 2 32.38 26.31 22.02
N ASN A 3 32.07 25.41 22.96
CA ASN A 3 33.11 24.69 23.70
C ASN A 3 33.48 23.43 22.89
N PRO A 4 34.63 23.41 22.20
CA PRO A 4 35.02 22.29 21.34
C PRO A 4 35.19 20.98 22.12
N LYS A 5 35.50 21.02 23.42
CA LYS A 5 35.69 19.83 24.27
C LYS A 5 34.42 18.99 24.46
N ARG A 6 33.23 19.52 24.14
CA ARG A 6 31.95 18.77 24.23
C ARG A 6 31.41 18.31 22.87
N LEU A 7 32.11 18.58 21.77
CA LEU A 7 31.71 18.16 20.43
C LEU A 7 31.41 16.64 20.29
N PRO A 8 32.24 15.72 20.81
CA PRO A 8 31.98 14.29 20.64
C PRO A 8 30.67 13.86 21.31
N LEU A 9 30.39 14.35 22.52
CA LEU A 9 29.15 14.05 23.23
C LEU A 9 27.91 14.54 22.46
N LYS A 10 28.00 15.71 21.82
CA LYS A 10 26.89 16.23 21.00
C LYS A 10 26.59 15.36 19.79
N ILE A 11 27.63 14.89 19.12
CA ILE A 11 27.51 13.99 17.97
C ILE A 11 26.86 12.68 18.42
N VAL A 12 27.33 12.09 19.51
CA VAL A 12 26.77 10.85 20.07
C VAL A 12 25.28 11.00 20.36
N VAL A 13 24.86 12.08 21.04
CA VAL A 13 23.43 12.31 21.33
C VAL A 13 22.60 12.45 20.04
N CYS A 14 23.10 13.17 19.03
CA CYS A 14 22.37 13.33 17.76
C CYS A 14 22.26 12.00 17.00
N VAL A 15 23.35 11.22 16.94
CA VAL A 15 23.41 9.93 16.25
C VAL A 15 22.48 8.92 16.92
N THR A 16 22.52 8.80 18.26
CA THR A 16 21.64 7.89 19.00
C THR A 16 20.18 8.23 18.77
N HIS A 17 19.82 9.51 18.84
CA HIS A 17 18.44 9.95 18.59
C HIS A 17 18.03 9.75 17.12
N ALA A 18 18.95 9.93 16.16
CA ALA A 18 18.68 9.66 14.76
C ALA A 18 18.41 8.17 14.50
N ILE A 19 19.20 7.26 15.10
CA ILE A 19 18.96 5.81 15.03
C ILE A 19 17.56 5.48 15.58
N LEU A 20 17.20 6.05 16.74
CA LEU A 20 15.88 5.87 17.33
C LEU A 20 14.77 6.32 16.36
N LEU A 21 14.91 7.49 15.74
CA LEU A 21 13.95 7.97 14.75
C LEU A 21 13.87 7.05 13.51
N VAL A 22 14.99 6.50 13.03
CA VAL A 22 14.98 5.53 11.91
C VAL A 22 14.19 4.28 12.32
N VAL A 23 14.47 3.72 13.50
CA VAL A 23 13.75 2.55 14.02
C VAL A 23 12.26 2.82 14.16
N ILE A 24 11.87 3.97 14.74
CA ILE A 24 10.47 4.37 14.86
C ILE A 24 9.82 4.46 13.47
N THR A 25 10.49 5.08 12.50
CA THR A 25 9.97 5.21 11.14
C THR A 25 9.77 3.85 10.47
N ILE A 26 10.70 2.92 10.61
CA ILE A 26 10.54 1.54 10.11
C ILE A 26 9.33 0.88 10.78
N MET A 27 9.22 0.95 12.10
CA MET A 27 8.09 0.37 12.84
C MET A 27 6.73 0.98 12.40
N LEU A 28 6.69 2.28 12.12
CA LEU A 28 5.49 2.93 11.59
C LEU A 28 5.12 2.45 10.18
N GLN A 29 6.07 1.97 9.37
CA GLN A 29 5.76 1.36 8.07
C GLN A 29 5.16 -0.04 8.17
N TYR A 30 5.32 -0.72 9.30
CA TYR A 30 4.66 -2.00 9.57
C TYR A 30 3.20 -1.83 9.99
N VAL A 31 2.79 -0.62 10.36
CA VAL A 31 1.39 -0.31 10.64
C VAL A 31 0.64 -0.19 9.31
N GLY A 32 -0.31 -1.10 9.07
CA GLY A 32 -1.12 -1.11 7.84
C GLY A 32 -2.12 0.03 7.70
N LYS A 33 -2.19 0.95 8.68
CA LYS A 33 -3.08 2.11 8.67
C LYS A 33 -2.27 3.39 8.46
N THR A 34 -2.65 4.15 7.44
CA THR A 34 -2.26 5.56 7.30
C THR A 34 -3.17 6.41 8.19
N ARG A 35 -2.62 7.43 8.86
CA ARG A 35 -3.41 8.31 9.73
C ARG A 35 -4.35 9.17 8.88
N PHE A 36 -5.58 9.43 9.37
CA PHE A 36 -6.61 10.13 8.60
C PHE A 36 -6.16 11.50 8.05
N ASP A 37 -5.50 12.31 8.88
CA ASP A 37 -4.99 13.64 8.53
C ASP A 37 -3.79 13.61 7.56
N GLU A 38 -3.18 12.44 7.35
CA GLU A 38 -2.12 12.25 6.36
C GLU A 38 -2.66 11.91 4.97
N ILE A 39 -3.91 11.45 4.87
CA ILE A 39 -4.50 11.00 3.61
C ILE A 39 -4.59 12.14 2.61
N ALA A 40 -4.99 13.35 3.04
CA ALA A 40 -5.06 14.51 2.15
C ALA A 40 -3.67 14.87 1.58
N PHE A 41 -2.64 14.78 2.41
CA PHE A 41 -1.26 15.06 2.00
C PHE A 41 -0.74 13.98 1.04
N PHE A 42 -1.04 12.72 1.33
CA PHE A 42 -0.75 11.60 0.46
C PHE A 42 -1.45 11.73 -0.90
N LYS A 43 -2.76 12.05 -0.91
CA LYS A 43 -3.55 12.31 -2.12
C LYS A 43 -2.89 13.38 -3.00
N ALA A 44 -2.43 14.48 -2.41
CA ALA A 44 -1.75 15.54 -3.16
C ALA A 44 -0.47 15.04 -3.86
N PHE A 45 0.31 14.17 -3.21
CA PHE A 45 1.52 13.58 -3.79
C PHE A 45 1.19 12.60 -4.91
N ALA A 46 0.20 11.72 -4.69
CA ALA A 46 -0.27 10.79 -5.69
C ALA A 46 -0.83 11.50 -6.93
N ILE A 47 -1.68 12.51 -6.75
CA ILE A 47 -2.21 13.34 -7.84
C ILE A 47 -1.07 14.01 -8.61
N THR A 48 -0.08 14.56 -7.91
CA THR A 48 1.07 15.19 -8.57
C THR A 48 1.88 14.16 -9.37
N LYS A 49 2.11 12.96 -8.82
CA LYS A 49 2.82 11.88 -9.52
C LYS A 49 2.09 11.42 -10.80
N HIS A 50 0.79 11.14 -10.70
CA HIS A 50 0.01 10.58 -11.80
C HIS A 50 -0.47 11.65 -12.80
N ASN A 51 -1.03 12.76 -12.32
CA ASN A 51 -1.67 13.75 -13.22
C ASN A 51 -0.67 14.76 -13.76
N ILE A 52 0.32 15.19 -12.97
CA ILE A 52 1.28 16.23 -13.37
C ILE A 52 2.48 15.60 -14.08
N PHE A 53 3.12 14.61 -13.46
CA PHE A 53 4.29 13.96 -14.04
C PHE A 53 3.97 12.83 -15.02
N ARG A 54 2.69 12.40 -15.12
CA ARG A 54 2.23 11.34 -16.03
C ARG A 54 3.07 10.08 -15.96
N ILE A 55 3.48 9.71 -14.75
CA ILE A 55 4.20 8.45 -14.49
C ILE A 55 3.16 7.32 -14.39
N ASP A 56 2.35 7.16 -15.44
CA ASP A 56 1.27 6.17 -15.58
C ASP A 56 1.71 5.07 -16.56
N ASN A 57 2.89 4.49 -16.31
CA ASN A 57 3.38 3.38 -17.12
C ASN A 57 2.58 2.12 -16.80
N LYS A 58 1.63 1.76 -17.66
CA LYS A 58 0.86 0.51 -17.56
C LYS A 58 1.74 -0.68 -17.95
N PRO A 59 2.13 -1.57 -17.00
CA PRO A 59 3.17 -2.57 -17.25
C PRO A 59 2.74 -3.69 -18.21
N VAL A 60 1.42 -3.93 -18.37
CA VAL A 60 0.89 -5.08 -19.12
C VAL A 60 -0.22 -4.66 -20.10
N LYS A 61 0.11 -3.79 -21.06
CA LYS A 61 -0.81 -3.32 -22.11
C LYS A 61 -1.38 -4.49 -22.94
N ASP A 62 -2.66 -4.39 -23.32
CA ASP A 62 -3.40 -5.31 -24.21
C ASP A 62 -3.44 -6.79 -23.75
N SER A 63 -3.11 -7.05 -22.49
CA SER A 63 -3.05 -8.41 -21.95
C SER A 63 -3.94 -8.62 -20.73
N ILE A 64 -5.01 -7.81 -20.60
CA ILE A 64 -6.00 -7.93 -19.53
C ILE A 64 -7.39 -8.14 -20.14
N CYS A 65 -8.11 -9.12 -19.62
CA CYS A 65 -9.53 -9.34 -19.85
C CYS A 65 -10.28 -9.23 -18.53
N CYS A 66 -11.17 -8.26 -18.41
CA CYS A 66 -12.06 -8.13 -17.27
C CYS A 66 -13.41 -8.77 -17.62
N LEU A 67 -13.85 -9.72 -16.81
CA LEU A 67 -15.13 -10.39 -16.89
C LEU A 67 -15.95 -9.95 -15.68
N ASP A 68 -16.89 -9.05 -15.93
CA ASP A 68 -17.80 -8.53 -14.91
C ASP A 68 -18.93 -9.53 -14.66
N VAL A 69 -19.11 -9.86 -13.38
CA VAL A 69 -20.18 -10.74 -12.90
C VAL A 69 -21.27 -9.98 -12.13
N SER A 70 -21.22 -8.64 -12.11
CA SER A 70 -22.18 -7.76 -11.42
C SER A 70 -23.64 -8.02 -11.79
N LYS A 71 -23.89 -8.46 -13.02
CA LYS A 71 -25.23 -8.77 -13.56
C LYS A 71 -25.57 -10.27 -13.58
N ASP A 72 -24.62 -11.11 -13.20
CA ASP A 72 -24.73 -12.57 -13.26
C ASP A 72 -24.94 -13.15 -11.85
N GLN A 73 -25.98 -12.67 -11.16
CA GLN A 73 -26.30 -13.07 -9.79
C GLN A 73 -27.50 -14.03 -9.71
N VAL A 74 -27.47 -14.94 -8.74
CA VAL A 74 -28.54 -15.88 -8.40
C VAL A 74 -28.81 -15.79 -6.90
N MET A 75 -30.09 -15.83 -6.51
CA MET A 75 -30.47 -15.80 -5.10
C MET A 75 -30.36 -17.20 -4.50
N VAL A 76 -29.66 -17.32 -3.37
CA VAL A 76 -29.60 -18.55 -2.56
C VAL A 76 -30.03 -18.28 -1.13
N ASP A 77 -30.45 -19.31 -0.41
CA ASP A 77 -30.82 -19.17 1.00
C ASP A 77 -29.54 -19.05 1.86
N ASP A 78 -29.46 -18.00 2.69
CA ASP A 78 -28.36 -17.77 3.62
C ASP A 78 -28.53 -18.67 4.86
N THR A 79 -27.82 -19.79 4.83
CA THR A 79 -27.81 -20.79 5.90
C THR A 79 -26.95 -20.40 7.11
N GLY A 80 -26.15 -19.33 6.99
CA GLY A 80 -25.15 -18.94 8.00
C GLY A 80 -25.60 -17.79 8.91
N MET A 81 -26.24 -16.76 8.34
CA MET A 81 -26.59 -15.54 9.10
C MET A 81 -28.10 -15.23 9.17
N ASN A 82 -28.96 -16.12 8.68
CA ASN A 82 -30.43 -16.00 8.73
C ASN A 82 -31.00 -14.72 8.07
N TYR A 83 -30.34 -14.15 7.06
CA TYR A 83 -30.86 -12.98 6.33
C TYR A 83 -31.90 -13.31 5.25
N GLY A 84 -32.36 -14.57 5.15
CA GLY A 84 -33.27 -15.01 4.11
C GLY A 84 -32.51 -15.36 2.83
N ARG A 85 -32.82 -14.71 1.71
CA ARG A 85 -32.15 -14.95 0.43
C ARG A 85 -31.10 -13.89 0.14
N VAL A 86 -29.91 -14.31 -0.25
CA VAL A 86 -28.78 -13.43 -0.58
C VAL A 86 -28.36 -13.65 -2.04
N PRO A 87 -27.98 -12.58 -2.76
CA PRO A 87 -27.43 -12.72 -4.10
C PRO A 87 -26.00 -13.28 -4.03
N ILE A 88 -25.72 -14.28 -4.84
CA ILE A 88 -24.36 -14.78 -5.09
C ILE A 88 -24.10 -14.80 -6.60
N THR A 89 -22.84 -14.80 -7.02
CA THR A 89 -22.50 -15.01 -8.43
C THR A 89 -22.99 -16.37 -8.93
N ASN A 90 -23.54 -16.41 -10.14
CA ASN A 90 -24.05 -17.60 -10.80
C ASN A 90 -22.97 -18.68 -10.95
N ARG A 91 -23.11 -19.77 -10.19
CA ARG A 91 -22.12 -20.87 -10.16
C ARG A 91 -22.10 -21.70 -11.43
N GLN A 92 -23.23 -21.85 -12.13
CA GLN A 92 -23.27 -22.56 -13.42
C GLN A 92 -22.48 -21.82 -14.49
N MET A 93 -22.56 -20.48 -14.50
CA MET A 93 -21.79 -19.65 -15.42
C MET A 93 -20.29 -19.74 -15.14
N LEU A 94 -19.90 -19.68 -13.87
CA LEU A 94 -18.52 -19.91 -13.46
C LEU A 94 -18.06 -21.33 -13.86
N ALA A 95 -18.91 -22.35 -13.69
CA ALA A 95 -18.58 -23.72 -14.07
C ALA A 95 -18.28 -23.85 -15.57
N LYS A 96 -19.10 -23.22 -16.42
CA LYS A 96 -18.82 -23.11 -17.87
C LYS A 96 -17.48 -22.43 -18.13
N PHE A 97 -17.22 -21.31 -17.47
CA PHE A 97 -15.99 -20.54 -17.66
C PHE A 97 -14.75 -21.36 -17.31
N PHE A 98 -14.73 -21.99 -16.12
CA PHE A 98 -13.61 -22.84 -15.71
C PHE A 98 -13.49 -24.10 -16.57
N THR A 99 -14.59 -24.62 -17.12
CA THR A 99 -14.54 -25.72 -18.10
C THR A 99 -13.80 -25.30 -19.37
N ILE A 100 -14.09 -24.11 -19.90
CA ILE A 100 -13.38 -23.55 -21.05
C ILE A 100 -11.88 -23.36 -20.73
N LEU A 101 -11.55 -22.83 -19.54
CA LEU A 101 -10.15 -22.71 -19.12
C LEU A 101 -9.43 -24.06 -19.05
N ASN A 102 -10.12 -25.11 -18.58
CA ASN A 102 -9.57 -26.45 -18.50
C ASN A 102 -9.35 -27.11 -19.87
N GLN A 103 -10.17 -26.78 -20.87
CA GLN A 103 -9.97 -27.20 -22.26
C GLN A 103 -8.75 -26.53 -22.91
N HIS A 104 -8.33 -25.37 -22.38
CA HIS A 104 -7.24 -24.55 -22.90
C HIS A 104 -6.13 -24.30 -21.86
N LYS A 105 -5.81 -25.30 -21.05
CA LYS A 105 -4.74 -25.20 -20.02
C LYS A 105 -3.43 -24.68 -20.61
N GLY A 106 -2.83 -23.71 -19.93
CA GLY A 106 -1.55 -23.11 -20.33
C GLY A 106 -1.63 -22.05 -21.44
N LYS A 107 -2.83 -21.76 -21.97
CA LYS A 107 -3.04 -20.74 -23.02
C LYS A 107 -3.55 -19.39 -22.48
N TYR A 108 -3.55 -19.21 -21.16
CA TYR A 108 -3.86 -17.96 -20.47
C TYR A 108 -2.80 -17.73 -19.38
N LYS A 109 -2.57 -16.47 -18.99
CA LYS A 109 -1.50 -16.15 -18.03
C LYS A 109 -1.91 -16.53 -16.61
N THR A 110 -2.95 -15.91 -16.11
CA THR A 110 -3.45 -16.05 -14.73
C THR A 110 -4.88 -15.58 -14.66
N VAL A 111 -5.67 -16.19 -13.78
CA VAL A 111 -7.04 -15.78 -13.47
C VAL A 111 -7.09 -15.31 -12.02
N LEU A 112 -7.44 -14.04 -11.82
CA LEU A 112 -7.87 -13.51 -10.53
C LEU A 112 -9.39 -13.61 -10.48
N CYS A 113 -9.90 -14.41 -9.55
CA CYS A 113 -11.33 -14.61 -9.32
C CYS A 113 -11.72 -14.01 -7.97
N ASP A 114 -12.16 -12.75 -8.03
CA ASP A 114 -12.60 -11.95 -6.90
C ASP A 114 -14.01 -12.34 -6.44
N ILE A 115 -14.14 -13.58 -5.97
CA ILE A 115 -15.37 -14.17 -5.44
C ILE A 115 -15.00 -15.06 -4.26
N ALA A 116 -15.56 -14.82 -3.06
CA ALA A 116 -15.13 -15.50 -1.82
C ALA A 116 -15.50 -17.00 -1.74
N PHE A 117 -16.54 -17.44 -2.45
CA PHE A 117 -17.10 -18.80 -2.37
C PHE A 117 -17.39 -19.30 -0.93
N THR A 118 -17.90 -18.45 -0.04
CA THR A 118 -18.18 -18.82 1.36
C THR A 118 -19.62 -19.28 1.60
N ILE A 119 -20.55 -18.88 0.73
CA ILE A 119 -21.99 -19.22 0.82
C ILE A 119 -22.29 -20.41 -0.10
N PRO A 120 -22.81 -21.53 0.43
CA PRO A 120 -23.17 -22.71 -0.38
C PRO A 120 -24.27 -22.43 -1.39
N SER A 121 -24.21 -23.13 -2.51
CA SER A 121 -25.19 -23.09 -3.60
C SER A 121 -25.53 -24.50 -4.09
N PRO A 122 -26.79 -24.78 -4.52
CA PRO A 122 -27.12 -26.04 -5.17
C PRO A 122 -26.24 -26.37 -6.39
N ASP A 123 -25.72 -25.33 -7.06
CA ASP A 123 -24.92 -25.45 -8.26
C ASP A 123 -23.41 -25.66 -7.98
N ASP A 124 -22.97 -25.68 -6.72
CA ASP A 124 -21.56 -25.88 -6.35
C ASP A 124 -21.01 -27.22 -6.84
N THR A 125 -21.86 -28.23 -6.95
CA THR A 125 -21.49 -29.55 -7.51
C THR A 125 -20.97 -29.44 -8.94
N SER A 126 -21.56 -28.54 -9.73
CA SER A 126 -21.15 -28.31 -11.13
C SER A 126 -19.85 -27.50 -11.24
N LEU A 127 -19.60 -26.60 -10.29
CA LEU A 127 -18.46 -25.70 -10.29
C LEU A 127 -17.19 -26.33 -9.69
N LYS A 128 -17.34 -27.19 -8.68
CA LYS A 128 -16.22 -27.70 -7.89
C LYS A 128 -15.11 -28.31 -8.74
N ALA A 129 -15.44 -29.33 -9.54
CA ALA A 129 -14.42 -30.02 -10.33
C ALA A 129 -13.74 -29.10 -11.38
N PRO A 130 -14.48 -28.29 -12.17
CA PRO A 130 -13.86 -27.31 -13.07
C PRO A 130 -12.95 -26.30 -12.36
N PHE A 131 -13.36 -25.76 -11.21
CA PHE A 131 -12.57 -24.79 -10.45
C PHE A 131 -11.27 -25.42 -9.92
N GLU A 132 -11.38 -26.55 -9.22
CA GLU A 132 -10.24 -27.22 -8.57
C GLU A 132 -9.21 -27.74 -9.59
N GLN A 133 -9.64 -28.05 -10.81
CA GLN A 133 -8.75 -28.50 -11.89
C GLN A 133 -8.02 -27.36 -12.61
N ALA A 134 -8.43 -26.11 -12.41
CA ALA A 134 -7.86 -24.95 -13.07
C ALA A 134 -6.59 -24.48 -12.33
N GLY A 135 -5.42 -24.71 -12.92
CA GLY A 135 -4.14 -24.55 -12.19
C GLY A 135 -3.75 -23.10 -11.86
N ASN A 136 -4.02 -22.13 -12.74
CA ASN A 136 -3.60 -20.74 -12.59
C ASN A 136 -4.78 -19.82 -12.21
N VAL A 137 -5.64 -20.31 -11.32
CA VAL A 137 -6.78 -19.57 -10.78
C VAL A 137 -6.51 -19.24 -9.32
N PHE A 138 -6.72 -17.98 -8.97
CA PHE A 138 -6.54 -17.46 -7.62
C PHE A 138 -7.85 -16.84 -7.16
N THR A 139 -8.27 -17.17 -5.94
CA THR A 139 -9.45 -16.58 -5.30
C THR A 139 -9.08 -16.00 -3.95
N PHE A 140 -10.00 -15.28 -3.30
CA PHE A 140 -9.74 -14.73 -1.98
C PHE A 140 -10.43 -15.53 -0.88
N LEU A 141 -9.85 -15.46 0.31
CA LEU A 141 -10.56 -15.71 1.56
C LEU A 141 -10.85 -14.37 2.23
N SER A 142 -11.95 -14.30 2.96
CA SER A 142 -12.31 -13.13 3.76
C SER A 142 -11.84 -13.31 5.20
N ILE A 143 -11.60 -12.23 5.93
CA ILE A 143 -11.33 -12.29 7.37
C ILE A 143 -12.54 -11.75 8.14
N HIS A 144 -13.34 -12.64 8.70
CA HIS A 144 -14.49 -12.27 9.54
C HIS A 144 -14.13 -12.41 11.03
N ASN A 145 -14.26 -11.32 11.79
CA ASN A 145 -13.93 -11.29 13.23
C ASN A 145 -12.52 -11.83 13.55
N GLY A 146 -11.53 -11.51 12.70
CA GLY A 146 -10.14 -11.94 12.86
C GLY A 146 -9.89 -13.42 12.50
N LYS A 147 -10.90 -14.15 12.05
CA LYS A 147 -10.76 -15.54 11.59
C LYS A 147 -10.89 -15.62 10.07
N PRO A 148 -10.03 -16.38 9.38
CA PRO A 148 -10.13 -16.59 7.95
C PRO A 148 -11.36 -17.45 7.64
N ASP A 149 -12.23 -16.97 6.76
CA ASP A 149 -13.34 -17.70 6.18
C ASP A 149 -12.92 -18.24 4.81
N LYS A 150 -12.74 -19.55 4.73
CA LYS A 150 -12.11 -20.20 3.57
C LYS A 150 -13.14 -20.46 2.46
N PRO A 151 -12.72 -20.40 1.18
CA PRO A 151 -13.55 -20.85 0.07
C PRO A 151 -14.01 -22.30 0.24
N LEU A 152 -15.23 -22.59 -0.24
CA LEU A 152 -15.81 -23.95 -0.26
C LEU A 152 -15.03 -24.92 -1.16
N PHE A 153 -14.31 -24.39 -2.16
CA PHE A 153 -13.53 -25.17 -3.12
C PHE A 153 -12.05 -25.13 -2.77
N SER A 154 -11.37 -26.25 -3.00
CA SER A 154 -9.90 -26.28 -2.88
C SER A 154 -9.26 -25.48 -4.01
N GLY A 155 -8.14 -24.80 -3.72
CA GLY A 155 -7.50 -23.95 -4.72
C GLY A 155 -6.44 -23.05 -4.12
N ARG A 156 -5.90 -22.17 -4.95
CA ARG A 156 -4.95 -21.14 -4.52
C ARG A 156 -5.74 -19.93 -4.05
N TYR A 157 -5.54 -19.55 -2.80
CA TYR A 157 -6.20 -18.39 -2.23
C TYR A 157 -5.30 -17.63 -1.27
N GLY A 158 -5.61 -16.36 -1.07
CA GLY A 158 -4.97 -15.49 -0.08
C GLY A 158 -5.97 -14.48 0.48
N ALA A 159 -5.58 -13.79 1.55
CA ALA A 159 -6.44 -12.77 2.14
C ALA A 159 -6.58 -11.54 1.22
N ALA A 160 -7.80 -11.03 1.06
CA ALA A 160 -8.09 -9.83 0.27
C ALA A 160 -8.40 -8.59 1.14
N ASP A 161 -8.49 -8.73 2.46
CA ASP A 161 -8.93 -7.67 3.37
C ASP A 161 -7.96 -6.48 3.39
N TYR A 162 -8.45 -5.28 3.61
CA TYR A 162 -7.56 -4.16 3.91
C TYR A 162 -8.23 -3.17 4.84
N THR A 163 -7.40 -2.39 5.53
CA THR A 163 -7.91 -1.38 6.43
C THR A 163 -8.16 -0.09 5.68
N VAL A 164 -9.41 0.33 5.65
CA VAL A 164 -9.81 1.68 5.26
C VAL A 164 -9.70 2.58 6.50
N ASN A 165 -8.99 3.70 6.38
CA ASN A 165 -8.98 4.71 7.43
C ASN A 165 -9.46 6.03 6.84
N GLY A 166 -10.35 6.75 7.52
CA GLY A 166 -10.88 8.00 6.98
C GLY A 166 -11.74 7.87 5.73
N GLY A 167 -12.16 6.64 5.41
CA GLY A 167 -12.90 6.36 4.19
C GLY A 167 -12.04 6.13 2.95
N ASP A 168 -10.70 6.14 3.00
CA ASP A 168 -9.88 5.79 1.83
C ASP A 168 -8.95 4.61 2.13
N PHE A 169 -8.81 3.72 1.14
CA PHE A 169 -7.77 2.71 1.09
C PHE A 169 -6.44 3.30 0.60
N VAL A 170 -5.33 2.98 1.29
CA VAL A 170 -3.98 3.53 1.00
C VAL A 170 -2.88 2.47 1.00
N LYS A 171 -2.86 1.56 1.99
CA LYS A 171 -1.80 0.57 2.17
C LYS A 171 -2.35 -0.84 2.13
N TYR A 172 -1.65 -1.71 1.41
CA TYR A 172 -1.94 -3.13 1.31
C TYR A 172 -0.91 -3.94 2.12
N PRO A 173 -1.32 -4.87 3.01
CA PRO A 173 -0.40 -5.72 3.73
C PRO A 173 0.00 -6.99 2.94
N LEU A 174 1.22 -7.46 3.13
CA LEU A 174 1.73 -8.72 2.59
C LEU A 174 1.25 -9.91 3.41
N PHE A 175 1.32 -9.78 4.74
CA PHE A 175 0.92 -10.79 5.71
C PHE A 175 -0.09 -10.21 6.71
N TYR A 176 -1.15 -10.98 6.98
CA TYR A 176 -2.14 -10.74 8.03
C TYR A 176 -1.90 -11.73 9.18
N ASN A 177 -2.05 -11.28 10.42
CA ASN A 177 -1.88 -12.11 11.62
C ASN A 177 -0.61 -12.99 11.52
N ASP A 178 0.50 -12.36 11.11
CA ASP A 178 1.85 -12.90 10.90
C ASP A 178 2.02 -13.97 9.82
N THR A 179 1.00 -14.76 9.51
CA THR A 179 1.16 -16.00 8.72
C THR A 179 0.34 -16.03 7.45
N LEU A 180 -0.78 -15.30 7.42
CA LEU A 180 -1.74 -15.38 6.34
C LEU A 180 -1.30 -14.46 5.20
N ARG A 181 -0.87 -15.05 4.09
CA ARG A 181 -0.43 -14.31 2.91
C ARG A 181 -1.61 -13.61 2.24
N SER A 182 -1.36 -12.41 1.74
CA SER A 182 -2.32 -11.71 0.91
C SER A 182 -2.50 -12.35 -0.46
N LEU A 183 -3.66 -12.13 -1.09
CA LEU A 183 -3.93 -12.65 -2.43
C LEU A 183 -2.92 -12.14 -3.48
N PRO A 184 -2.56 -10.84 -3.53
CA PRO A 184 -1.49 -10.36 -4.40
C PRO A 184 -0.16 -11.09 -4.20
N LEU A 185 0.18 -11.41 -2.95
CA LEU A 185 1.40 -12.16 -2.63
C LEU A 185 1.31 -13.60 -3.12
N VAL A 186 0.18 -14.30 -2.89
CA VAL A 186 -0.05 -15.67 -3.37
C VAL A 186 -0.02 -15.75 -4.90
N MET A 187 -0.56 -14.75 -5.60
CA MET A 187 -0.50 -14.66 -7.07
C MET A 187 0.93 -14.53 -7.61
N MET A 188 1.80 -13.84 -6.86
CA MET A 188 3.21 -13.70 -7.22
C MET A 188 4.03 -14.97 -6.89
N ASP A 189 3.68 -15.67 -5.81
CA ASP A 189 4.45 -16.76 -5.20
C ASP A 189 4.35 -18.13 -5.91
N THR A 190 4.42 -18.13 -7.24
CA THR A 190 4.24 -19.37 -8.04
C THR A 190 5.52 -20.18 -8.26
N ALA A 191 6.70 -19.73 -7.80
CA ALA A 191 7.94 -20.50 -8.03
C ALA A 191 9.14 -20.20 -7.11
N ASP A 192 9.17 -19.16 -6.27
CA ASP A 192 10.33 -18.80 -5.46
C ASP A 192 9.88 -18.28 -4.10
N ASP A 193 10.44 -18.79 -2.99
CA ASP A 193 10.31 -18.33 -1.59
C ASP A 193 10.80 -16.87 -1.43
N LYS A 194 10.15 -15.96 -2.15
CA LYS A 194 10.61 -14.58 -2.30
C LYS A 194 10.32 -13.81 -1.03
N PHE A 195 9.22 -14.13 -0.33
CA PHE A 195 8.82 -13.47 0.90
C PHE A 195 8.52 -14.44 2.04
N TYR A 196 9.09 -14.14 3.20
CA TYR A 196 8.73 -14.77 4.46
C TYR A 196 8.61 -13.72 5.56
N HIS A 197 7.84 -14.06 6.60
CA HIS A 197 7.61 -13.19 7.75
C HIS A 197 7.99 -13.94 9.03
N ASP A 198 8.84 -13.32 9.84
CA ASP A 198 9.28 -13.81 11.13
C ASP A 198 8.75 -12.85 12.20
N HIS A 199 7.45 -12.98 12.50
CA HIS A 199 6.61 -12.27 13.51
C HIS A 199 6.73 -10.74 13.61
N LEU A 200 7.94 -10.21 13.72
CA LEU A 200 8.30 -8.80 13.77
C LEU A 200 8.74 -8.26 12.41
N LEU A 201 9.40 -9.08 11.59
CA LEU A 201 10.06 -8.62 10.38
C LEU A 201 9.62 -9.41 9.15
N THR A 202 9.39 -8.69 8.06
CA THR A 202 9.17 -9.27 6.74
C THR A 202 10.48 -9.23 5.97
N TYR A 203 10.74 -10.27 5.17
CA TYR A 203 11.92 -10.38 4.34
C TYR A 203 11.54 -10.60 2.88
N GLU A 204 12.29 -9.98 1.98
CA GLU A 204 12.29 -10.24 0.54
C GLU A 204 13.69 -10.77 0.16
N LYS A 205 13.80 -12.04 -0.27
CA LYS A 205 15.08 -12.67 -0.66
C LYS A 205 16.21 -12.44 0.36
N ASN A 206 15.94 -12.68 1.65
CA ASN A 206 16.84 -12.46 2.80
C ASN A 206 17.18 -10.99 3.12
N GLN A 207 16.55 -10.01 2.48
CA GLN A 207 16.65 -8.59 2.85
C GLN A 207 15.42 -8.19 3.62
N ILE A 208 15.57 -7.34 4.64
CA ILE A 208 14.41 -6.81 5.38
C ILE A 208 13.56 -6.00 4.40
N ALA A 209 12.25 -6.27 4.40
CA ALA A 209 11.24 -5.60 3.59
C ALA A 209 10.15 -5.02 4.49
N PHE A 210 9.29 -4.17 3.94
CA PHE A 210 8.10 -3.74 4.67
C PHE A 210 7.00 -4.80 4.58
N ASN A 211 6.23 -4.97 5.67
CA ASN A 211 5.03 -5.81 5.62
C ASN A 211 3.88 -5.14 4.87
N THR A 212 3.93 -3.82 4.64
CA THR A 212 2.89 -3.10 3.90
C THR A 212 3.50 -2.26 2.80
N PHE A 213 2.73 -2.06 1.74
CA PHE A 213 3.13 -1.24 0.60
C PHE A 213 1.93 -0.43 0.11
N ILE A 214 2.20 0.56 -0.73
CA ILE A 214 1.19 1.41 -1.34
C ILE A 214 1.02 0.89 -2.77
N PRO A 215 -0.14 0.33 -3.15
CA PRO A 215 -0.36 -0.13 -4.51
C PRO A 215 -0.26 1.03 -5.50
N GLU A 216 0.48 0.84 -6.58
CA GLU A 216 0.39 1.72 -7.74
C GLU A 216 -0.86 1.33 -8.52
N PHE A 217 -1.83 2.24 -8.60
CA PHE A 217 -3.07 2.00 -9.35
C PHE A 217 -2.86 2.20 -10.86
N TYR A 218 -2.19 1.24 -11.50
CA TYR A 218 -1.92 1.25 -12.94
C TYR A 218 -3.21 1.21 -13.77
N TYR A 219 -4.25 0.51 -13.28
CA TYR A 219 -5.51 0.33 -13.98
C TYR A 219 -6.67 0.83 -13.11
N ARG A 220 -7.42 1.80 -13.62
CA ARG A 220 -8.60 2.36 -12.94
C ARG A 220 -9.87 2.03 -13.71
N ASN A 221 -11.03 2.22 -13.09
CA ASN A 221 -12.33 1.96 -13.71
C ASN A 221 -12.49 2.67 -15.07
N GLN A 222 -12.01 3.90 -15.19
CA GLN A 222 -12.02 4.67 -16.45
C GLN A 222 -11.17 4.05 -17.58
N ASP A 223 -10.17 3.25 -17.24
CA ASP A 223 -9.28 2.56 -18.19
C ASP A 223 -9.94 1.29 -18.77
N LEU A 224 -11.06 0.82 -18.19
CA LEU A 224 -11.80 -0.34 -18.65
C LEU A 224 -12.78 -0.05 -19.80
N HIS A 225 -13.23 1.20 -19.90
CA HIS A 225 -14.31 1.61 -20.82
C HIS A 225 -13.81 2.45 -22.01
N THR A 226 -12.52 2.76 -22.11
CA THR A 226 -12.02 3.72 -23.11
C THR A 226 -12.00 3.10 -24.51
N ILE A 227 -13.07 3.35 -25.28
CA ILE A 227 -13.24 2.97 -26.70
C ILE A 227 -12.58 4.00 -27.65
N ASN A 228 -12.25 5.20 -27.16
CA ASN A 228 -11.79 6.30 -28.01
C ASN A 228 -10.27 6.29 -28.20
N LYS A 229 -9.87 6.10 -29.47
CA LYS A 229 -8.51 6.20 -30.06
C LYS A 229 -7.59 5.00 -29.82
N GLY A 230 -7.84 3.89 -30.53
CA GLY A 230 -6.79 2.97 -30.98
C GLY A 230 -5.99 2.17 -29.94
N ASP A 231 -6.11 2.48 -28.64
CA ASP A 231 -5.37 1.88 -27.55
C ASP A 231 -6.32 1.21 -26.54
N LYS A 232 -6.72 -0.04 -26.78
CA LYS A 232 -7.58 -0.79 -25.86
C LYS A 232 -6.77 -1.41 -24.72
N TYR A 233 -6.46 -0.63 -23.68
CA TYR A 233 -5.60 -1.07 -22.57
C TYR A 233 -6.15 -2.26 -21.77
N ALA A 234 -7.48 -2.36 -21.62
CA ALA A 234 -8.19 -3.48 -21.01
C ALA A 234 -9.58 -3.61 -21.66
N ASN A 235 -10.09 -4.84 -21.80
CA ASN A 235 -11.46 -5.05 -22.26
C ASN A 235 -12.33 -5.52 -21.09
N LEU A 236 -13.43 -4.82 -20.84
CA LEU A 236 -14.46 -5.24 -19.90
C LEU A 236 -15.61 -5.89 -20.67
N PHE A 237 -16.03 -7.07 -20.23
CA PHE A 237 -17.16 -7.80 -20.75
C PHE A 237 -18.04 -8.28 -19.61
N TYR A 238 -19.37 -8.24 -19.77
CA TYR A 238 -20.26 -8.97 -18.87
C TYR A 238 -20.16 -10.46 -19.19
N MET A 239 -19.91 -11.31 -18.18
CA MET A 239 -19.62 -12.73 -18.40
C MET A 239 -20.77 -13.42 -19.15
N GLY A 240 -22.01 -13.17 -18.75
CA GLY A 240 -23.20 -13.73 -19.40
C GLY A 240 -23.35 -13.37 -20.89
N GLU A 241 -22.78 -12.26 -21.36
CA GLU A 241 -22.89 -11.83 -22.75
C GLU A 241 -21.86 -12.49 -23.68
N VAL A 242 -20.75 -12.98 -23.13
CA VAL A 242 -19.59 -13.43 -23.91
C VAL A 242 -19.29 -14.91 -23.77
N ILE A 243 -19.68 -15.55 -22.66
CA ILE A 243 -19.24 -16.92 -22.33
C ILE A 243 -19.69 -17.98 -23.33
N ASP A 244 -20.86 -17.82 -23.94
CA ASP A 244 -21.42 -18.76 -24.91
C ASP A 244 -20.96 -18.46 -26.36
N ARG A 245 -20.12 -17.44 -26.58
CA ARG A 245 -19.60 -17.12 -27.91
C ARG A 245 -18.50 -18.11 -28.32
N PRO A 246 -18.52 -18.66 -29.56
CA PRO A 246 -17.52 -19.62 -30.01
C PRO A 246 -16.07 -19.09 -30.00
N ASP A 247 -15.90 -17.77 -30.13
CA ASP A 247 -14.63 -17.07 -30.18
C ASP A 247 -14.19 -16.49 -28.82
N PHE A 248 -14.97 -16.72 -27.75
CA PHE A 248 -14.72 -16.17 -26.41
C PHE A 248 -13.29 -16.44 -25.93
N PHE A 249 -12.82 -17.69 -26.03
CA PHE A 249 -11.48 -18.02 -25.56
C PHE A 249 -10.40 -17.27 -26.35
N GLU A 250 -10.45 -17.33 -27.69
CA GLU A 250 -9.42 -16.74 -28.55
C GLU A 250 -9.39 -15.21 -28.46
N ASN A 251 -10.55 -14.56 -28.35
CA ASN A 251 -10.64 -13.10 -28.36
C ASN A 251 -10.55 -12.46 -26.97
N CYS A 252 -11.07 -13.11 -25.93
CA CYS A 252 -11.12 -12.57 -24.57
C CYS A 252 -9.97 -13.10 -23.71
N VAL A 253 -9.76 -14.42 -23.65
CA VAL A 253 -8.97 -15.07 -22.60
C VAL A 253 -7.51 -15.35 -22.99
N LYS A 254 -7.27 -15.75 -24.23
CA LYS A 254 -5.98 -16.25 -24.70
C LYS A 254 -4.84 -15.26 -24.48
N ASP A 255 -3.75 -15.73 -23.87
CA ASP A 255 -2.54 -14.96 -23.55
C ASP A 255 -2.76 -13.74 -22.63
N LYS A 256 -3.90 -13.66 -21.92
CA LYS A 256 -4.24 -12.54 -21.02
C LYS A 256 -4.25 -12.95 -19.55
N TYR A 257 -4.10 -11.94 -18.69
CA TYR A 257 -4.58 -11.96 -17.31
C TYR A 257 -6.10 -11.81 -17.36
N VAL A 258 -6.82 -12.72 -16.72
CA VAL A 258 -8.28 -12.68 -16.66
C VAL A 258 -8.68 -12.26 -15.26
N LEU A 259 -9.45 -11.19 -15.16
CA LEU A 259 -9.95 -10.64 -13.90
C LEU A 259 -11.45 -10.89 -13.88
N VAL A 260 -11.91 -11.70 -12.93
CA VAL A 260 -13.33 -12.03 -12.74
C VAL A 260 -13.78 -11.41 -11.43
N GLY A 261 -14.79 -10.54 -11.46
CA GLY A 261 -15.27 -9.87 -10.25
C GLY A 261 -16.44 -8.93 -10.54
N ASP A 262 -16.95 -8.30 -9.49
CA ASP A 262 -18.04 -7.32 -9.61
C ASP A 262 -17.44 -5.91 -9.81
N PHE A 263 -17.32 -5.47 -11.05
CA PHE A 263 -16.69 -4.18 -11.35
C PHE A 263 -17.63 -2.99 -11.08
N ASP A 264 -18.94 -3.23 -10.99
CA ASP A 264 -19.94 -2.18 -10.89
C ASP A 264 -20.34 -1.87 -9.44
N ASN A 265 -20.56 -2.89 -8.61
CA ASN A 265 -21.05 -2.76 -7.24
C ASN A 265 -19.94 -2.84 -6.18
N ASP A 266 -18.85 -3.59 -6.43
CA ASP A 266 -17.74 -3.73 -5.48
C ASP A 266 -16.70 -2.60 -5.66
N LYS A 267 -17.13 -1.35 -5.47
CA LYS A 267 -16.28 -0.16 -5.58
C LYS A 267 -15.82 0.31 -4.22
N HIS A 268 -14.51 0.54 -4.10
CA HIS A 268 -13.88 0.96 -2.87
C HIS A 268 -13.26 2.34 -3.02
N PRO A 269 -13.45 3.23 -2.04
CA PRO A 269 -12.83 4.53 -2.05
C PRO A 269 -11.31 4.40 -1.85
N THR A 270 -10.54 5.00 -2.75
CA THR A 270 -9.08 5.06 -2.69
C THR A 270 -8.60 6.50 -2.76
N TYR A 271 -7.31 6.70 -2.56
CA TYR A 271 -6.71 8.01 -2.72
C TYR A 271 -6.76 8.59 -4.15
N LEU A 272 -7.12 7.80 -5.18
CA LEU A 272 -7.34 8.25 -6.56
C LEU A 272 -8.82 8.24 -6.98
N GLY A 273 -9.75 8.04 -6.04
CA GLY A 273 -11.18 7.89 -6.30
C GLY A 273 -11.65 6.45 -6.13
N GLU A 274 -12.86 6.16 -6.59
CA GLU A 274 -13.44 4.82 -6.48
C GLU A 274 -12.82 3.86 -7.49
N ILE A 275 -12.35 2.71 -7.00
CA ILE A 275 -11.74 1.65 -7.79
C ILE A 275 -12.41 0.31 -7.43
N SER A 276 -12.72 -0.52 -8.42
CA SER A 276 -13.31 -1.84 -8.16
C SER A 276 -12.34 -2.73 -7.37
N GLY A 277 -12.84 -3.53 -6.41
CA GLY A 277 -12.00 -4.38 -5.55
C GLY A 277 -11.06 -5.28 -6.34
N THR A 278 -11.56 -5.85 -7.44
CA THR A 278 -10.78 -6.70 -8.35
C THR A 278 -9.57 -5.96 -8.96
N LEU A 279 -9.73 -4.68 -9.31
CA LEU A 279 -8.61 -3.86 -9.80
C LEU A 279 -7.61 -3.54 -8.69
N ILE A 280 -8.07 -3.26 -7.47
CA ILE A 280 -7.19 -3.02 -6.32
C ILE A 280 -6.28 -4.24 -6.10
N LEU A 281 -6.84 -5.45 -6.12
CA LEU A 281 -6.09 -6.70 -5.98
C LEU A 281 -5.09 -6.90 -7.10
N PHE A 282 -5.50 -6.64 -8.35
CA PHE A 282 -4.62 -6.81 -9.50
C PHE A 282 -3.49 -5.78 -9.54
N ASP A 283 -3.77 -4.51 -9.25
CA ASP A 283 -2.77 -3.45 -9.17
C ASP A 283 -1.81 -3.67 -8.00
N ALA A 284 -2.30 -4.16 -6.87
CA ALA A 284 -1.44 -4.61 -5.77
C ALA A 284 -0.49 -5.73 -6.23
N TYR A 285 -0.98 -6.73 -6.97
CA TYR A 285 -0.14 -7.78 -7.55
C TYR A 285 0.90 -7.22 -8.52
N LEU A 286 0.51 -6.30 -9.41
CA LEU A 286 1.44 -5.66 -10.34
C LEU A 286 2.51 -4.87 -9.60
N THR A 287 2.12 -4.14 -8.55
CA THR A 287 3.05 -3.38 -7.71
C THR A 287 4.10 -4.29 -7.08
N LEU A 288 3.71 -5.46 -6.57
CA LEU A 288 4.64 -6.45 -6.02
C LEU A 288 5.61 -7.02 -7.08
N ARG A 289 5.17 -7.08 -8.34
CA ARG A 289 6.00 -7.56 -9.44
C ARG A 289 6.98 -6.52 -9.96
N THR A 290 6.60 -5.25 -9.95
CA THR A 290 7.39 -4.15 -10.52
C THR A 290 8.32 -3.51 -9.50
N HIS A 291 7.93 -3.47 -8.23
CA HIS A 291 8.68 -2.81 -7.17
C HIS A 291 9.43 -3.80 -6.28
N ASN A 292 10.59 -3.36 -5.80
CA ASN A 292 11.34 -4.03 -4.74
C ASN A 292 10.86 -3.46 -3.40
N LEU A 293 10.32 -4.30 -2.53
CA LEU A 293 9.83 -3.90 -1.21
C LEU A 293 10.92 -3.99 -0.13
N ALA A 294 12.09 -4.56 -0.46
CA ALA A 294 13.25 -4.53 0.40
C ALA A 294 13.62 -3.08 0.76
N ILE A 295 13.92 -2.86 2.04
CA ILE A 295 14.27 -1.55 2.56
C ILE A 295 15.63 -1.16 1.98
N SER A 296 15.63 -0.15 1.12
CA SER A 296 16.86 0.34 0.48
C SER A 296 17.86 0.89 1.50
N TYR A 297 19.11 0.41 1.46
CA TYR A 297 20.20 0.96 2.26
C TYR A 297 20.45 2.45 1.99
N ILE A 298 20.22 2.90 0.75
CA ILE A 298 20.35 4.31 0.36
C ILE A 298 19.27 5.14 1.05
N TRP A 299 18.03 4.62 1.11
CA TRP A 299 16.94 5.28 1.81
C TRP A 299 17.21 5.37 3.32
N LEU A 300 17.74 4.30 3.93
CA LEU A 300 18.14 4.30 5.34
C LEU A 300 19.25 5.31 5.64
N ALA A 301 20.27 5.37 4.78
CA ALA A 301 21.35 6.35 4.92
C ALA A 301 20.84 7.79 4.80
N LEU A 302 19.92 8.04 3.85
CA LEU A 302 19.27 9.33 3.69
C LEU A 302 18.46 9.71 4.94
N LEU A 303 17.64 8.80 5.47
CA LEU A 303 16.89 9.03 6.71
C LEU A 303 17.80 9.33 7.87
N PHE A 304 18.84 8.52 8.05
CA PHE A 304 19.80 8.69 9.14
C PHE A 304 20.48 10.07 9.08
N LEU A 305 20.90 10.51 7.88
CA LEU A 305 21.49 11.83 7.68
C LEU A 305 20.51 12.95 8.04
N ILE A 306 19.29 12.91 7.52
CA ILE A 306 18.27 13.94 7.77
C ILE A 306 17.86 13.96 9.25
N TYR A 307 17.67 12.80 9.87
CA TYR A 307 17.34 12.72 11.30
C TYR A 307 18.49 13.16 12.20
N THR A 308 19.74 12.97 11.79
CA THR A 308 20.89 13.54 12.50
C THR A 308 20.86 15.07 12.44
N ILE A 309 20.53 15.65 11.28
CA ILE A 309 20.37 17.10 11.11
C ILE A 309 19.20 17.63 11.97
N ILE A 310 18.04 16.96 11.93
CA ILE A 310 16.89 17.30 12.78
C ILE A 310 17.26 17.24 14.26
N SER A 311 17.96 16.19 14.68
CA SER A 311 18.42 16.02 16.07
C SER A 311 19.37 17.13 16.49
N TYR A 312 20.31 17.51 15.63
CA TYR A 312 21.21 18.62 15.89
C TYR A 312 20.45 19.94 16.08
N PHE A 313 19.48 20.24 15.21
CA PHE A 313 18.61 21.42 15.36
C PHE A 313 17.77 21.37 16.64
N LEU A 314 17.24 20.19 16.98
CA LEU A 314 16.42 19.99 18.17
C LEU A 314 17.20 20.23 19.48
N PHE A 315 18.40 19.69 19.60
CA PHE A 315 19.18 19.73 20.84
C PHE A 315 20.10 20.95 20.96
N TYR A 316 20.67 21.45 19.85
CA TYR A 316 21.83 22.34 19.92
C TYR A 316 21.71 23.66 19.15
N ALA A 317 20.82 23.76 18.16
CA ALA A 317 20.66 24.96 17.35
C ALA A 317 19.23 25.51 17.43
N PRO A 318 18.89 26.28 18.49
CA PRO A 318 17.62 27.01 18.53
C PRO A 318 17.51 27.96 17.33
N GLU A 319 16.28 28.31 16.94
CA GLU A 319 15.84 29.04 15.73
C GLU A 319 16.80 30.14 15.21
N LYS A 320 17.54 30.82 16.09
CA LYS A 320 18.60 31.78 15.75
C LYS A 320 19.72 31.22 14.84
N GLY A 321 19.99 29.91 14.86
CA GLY A 321 21.00 29.27 14.01
C GLY A 321 20.59 29.16 12.55
N VAL A 322 19.31 28.85 12.30
CA VAL A 322 18.76 28.73 10.94
C VAL A 322 18.67 30.10 10.28
N VAL A 323 18.26 31.13 11.01
CA VAL A 323 18.23 32.52 10.53
C VAL A 323 19.61 32.97 10.04
N LYS A 324 20.68 32.70 10.80
CA LYS A 324 22.06 33.05 10.40
C LYS A 324 22.57 32.30 9.16
N ILE A 325 22.12 31.06 8.94
CA ILE A 325 22.46 30.30 7.73
C ILE A 325 21.69 30.87 6.54
N ALA A 326 20.39 31.16 6.73
CA ALA A 326 19.55 31.75 5.70
C ALA A 326 20.03 33.13 5.26
N GLU A 327 20.57 33.95 6.18
CA GLU A 327 21.20 35.23 5.87
C GLU A 327 22.38 35.11 4.88
N LYS A 328 23.05 33.95 4.81
CA LYS A 328 24.16 33.70 3.87
C LYS A 328 23.70 33.25 2.48
N VAL A 329 22.42 32.89 2.31
CA VAL A 329 21.89 32.42 1.03
C VAL A 329 21.44 33.62 0.20
N LYS A 330 22.03 33.77 -1.00
CA LYS A 330 21.76 34.90 -1.90
C LYS A 330 20.42 34.81 -2.65
N ILE A 331 19.85 33.62 -2.74
CA ILE A 331 18.59 33.38 -3.46
C ILE A 331 17.43 33.72 -2.53
N SER A 332 16.68 34.78 -2.84
CA SER A 332 15.60 35.33 -1.98
C SER A 332 14.54 34.29 -1.63
N PHE A 333 14.09 33.51 -2.62
CA PHE A 333 13.13 32.41 -2.41
C PHE A 333 13.65 31.37 -1.41
N ILE A 334 14.89 30.92 -1.57
CA ILE A 334 15.49 29.95 -0.65
C ILE A 334 15.66 30.59 0.72
N LYS A 335 16.15 31.83 0.83
CA LYS A 335 16.29 32.53 2.11
C LYS A 335 14.96 32.62 2.87
N GLU A 336 13.88 33.03 2.22
CA GLU A 336 12.53 33.07 2.82
C GLU A 336 12.04 31.66 3.18
N PHE A 337 12.32 30.67 2.34
CA PHE A 337 12.02 29.27 2.65
C PHE A 337 12.76 28.77 3.89
N LEU A 338 14.06 29.04 4.01
CA LEU A 338 14.89 28.64 5.15
C LEU A 338 14.47 29.35 6.44
N THR A 339 14.16 30.66 6.40
CA THR A 339 13.77 31.40 7.61
C THR A 339 12.36 31.11 8.09
N LYS A 340 11.42 30.85 7.16
CA LYS A 340 9.99 30.68 7.47
C LYS A 340 9.55 29.22 7.57
N TYR A 341 10.18 28.31 6.83
CA TYR A 341 9.72 26.92 6.66
C TYR A 341 10.71 25.84 7.09
N ILE A 342 12.00 26.13 7.34
CA ILE A 342 12.89 25.17 8.05
C ILE A 342 12.57 25.17 9.56
N SER A 343 11.40 24.63 9.84
CA SER A 343 11.18 23.84 11.03
C SER A 343 11.55 22.38 10.72
N TYR A 344 11.68 21.55 11.75
CA TYR A 344 11.81 20.10 11.54
C TYR A 344 10.66 19.53 10.69
N LEU A 345 9.47 20.16 10.70
CA LEU A 345 8.35 19.78 9.84
C LEU A 345 8.68 19.95 8.35
N GLY A 346 9.34 21.05 7.96
CA GLY A 346 9.77 21.27 6.58
C GLY A 346 10.77 20.21 6.10
N LEU A 347 11.71 19.82 6.97
CA LEU A 347 12.65 18.72 6.70
C LEU A 347 11.92 17.38 6.58
N LEU A 348 10.94 17.11 7.45
CA LEU A 348 10.11 15.90 7.40
C LEU A 348 9.29 15.84 6.10
N ILE A 349 8.70 16.95 5.65
CA ILE A 349 7.99 17.05 4.37
C ILE A 349 8.96 16.77 3.21
N GLY A 350 10.14 17.39 3.23
CA GLY A 350 11.15 17.19 2.19
C GLY A 350 11.62 15.74 2.07
N ILE A 351 11.90 15.07 3.19
CA ILE A 351 12.28 13.66 3.15
C ILE A 351 11.13 12.75 2.73
N ASN A 352 9.88 13.09 3.06
CA ASN A 352 8.73 12.32 2.59
C ASN A 352 8.53 12.48 1.07
N LEU A 353 8.68 13.69 0.51
CA LEU A 353 8.71 13.88 -0.95
C LEU A 353 9.76 12.98 -1.61
N VAL A 354 11.01 13.03 -1.14
CA VAL A 354 12.07 12.20 -1.71
C VAL A 354 11.78 10.71 -1.51
N SER A 355 11.28 10.31 -0.35
CA SER A 355 10.92 8.91 -0.06
C SER A 355 9.81 8.40 -0.96
N PHE A 356 8.77 9.21 -1.17
CA PHE A 356 7.61 8.83 -1.99
C PHE A 356 7.98 8.72 -3.47
N TYR A 357 8.66 9.73 -4.03
CA TYR A 357 8.94 9.77 -5.47
C TYR A 357 10.05 8.79 -5.89
N PHE A 358 11.08 8.58 -5.08
CA PHE A 358 12.22 7.74 -5.46
C PHE A 358 12.16 6.32 -4.91
N PHE A 359 11.44 6.11 -3.80
CA PHE A 359 11.40 4.81 -3.13
C PHE A 359 9.98 4.25 -2.98
N GLY A 360 8.93 5.01 -3.32
CA GLY A 360 7.53 4.58 -3.13
C GLY A 360 7.11 4.49 -1.66
N ILE A 361 7.87 5.11 -0.74
CA ILE A 361 7.62 5.03 0.70
C ILE A 361 7.04 6.34 1.22
N PHE A 362 5.86 6.28 1.82
CA PHE A 362 5.25 7.42 2.50
C PHE A 362 5.48 7.35 4.02
N ILE A 363 6.19 8.34 4.57
CA ILE A 363 6.55 8.39 5.99
C ILE A 363 5.45 9.10 6.79
N SER A 364 4.95 8.50 7.86
CA SER A 364 3.97 9.18 8.72
C SER A 364 4.57 10.40 9.44
N LEU A 365 4.34 11.57 8.86
CA LEU A 365 4.84 12.87 9.29
C LEU A 365 4.30 13.26 10.66
N PHE A 366 3.03 12.99 10.96
CA PHE A 366 2.39 13.49 12.17
C PHE A 366 2.93 12.78 13.40
N TYR A 367 3.11 11.46 13.37
CA TYR A 367 3.69 10.73 14.51
C TYR A 367 5.09 11.25 14.85
N LEU A 368 5.94 11.45 13.83
CA LEU A 368 7.28 12.00 14.00
C LEU A 368 7.24 13.46 14.48
N ALA A 369 6.39 14.30 13.90
CA ALA A 369 6.25 15.69 14.29
C ALA A 369 5.74 15.85 15.72
N THR A 370 4.77 15.04 16.14
CA THR A 370 4.28 14.99 17.52
C THR A 370 5.39 14.58 18.49
N TYR A 371 6.13 13.50 18.17
CA TYR A 371 7.26 13.06 18.96
C TYR A 371 8.33 14.17 19.11
N LEU A 372 8.76 14.77 18.00
CA LEU A 372 9.76 15.84 18.02
C LEU A 372 9.30 17.07 18.81
N THR A 373 8.02 17.43 18.70
CA THR A 373 7.42 18.55 19.45
C THR A 373 7.38 18.26 20.96
N PHE A 374 7.08 17.03 21.34
CA PHE A 374 7.11 16.57 22.72
C PHE A 374 8.53 16.64 23.30
N VAL A 375 9.51 16.05 22.61
CA VAL A 375 10.94 16.10 23.00
C VAL A 375 11.41 17.55 23.12
N ARG A 376 11.05 18.41 22.16
CA ARG A 376 11.38 19.84 22.20
C ARG A 376 10.83 20.52 23.45
N THR A 377 9.59 20.20 23.83
CA THR A 377 8.92 20.78 25.00
C THR A 377 9.62 20.35 26.29
N ILE A 378 10.02 19.09 26.40
CA ILE A 378 10.81 18.57 27.53
C ILE A 378 12.16 19.30 27.62
N ILE A 379 12.89 19.40 26.52
CA ILE A 379 14.21 20.07 26.50
C ILE A 379 14.07 21.52 26.96
N LYS A 380 13.07 22.26 26.44
CA LYS A 380 12.79 23.65 26.86
C LYS A 380 12.54 23.75 28.36
N LYS A 381 11.71 22.86 28.93
CA LYS A 381 11.44 22.84 30.37
C LYS A 381 12.69 22.54 31.20
N ILE A 382 13.52 21.57 30.78
CA ILE A 382 14.78 21.24 31.46
C ILE A 382 15.76 22.42 31.44
N ILE A 383 15.87 23.13 30.32
CA ILE A 383 16.76 24.29 30.20
C ILE A 383 16.29 25.43 31.11
N VAL A 384 14.99 25.74 31.13
CA VAL A 384 14.43 26.77 32.02
C VAL A 384 14.65 26.40 33.47
N TYR A 385 14.33 25.17 33.87
CA TYR A 385 14.55 24.68 35.23
C TYR A 385 16.02 24.76 35.67
N LYS A 386 16.97 24.40 34.80
CA LYS A 386 18.41 24.53 35.09
C LYS A 386 18.83 25.98 35.25
N ARG A 387 18.30 26.88 34.40
CA ARG A 387 18.58 28.32 34.49
C ARG A 387 18.07 28.91 35.80
N ASP A 388 16.86 28.54 36.20
CA ASP A 388 16.24 29.07 37.42
C ASP A 388 16.95 28.54 38.68
N LYS A 389 17.38 27.25 38.69
CA LYS A 389 18.23 26.71 39.76
C LYS A 389 19.60 27.39 39.83
N SER A 390 20.25 27.62 38.70
CA SER A 390 21.52 28.35 38.68
C SER A 390 21.37 29.80 39.14
N PHE A 391 20.21 30.42 38.87
CA PHE A 391 19.89 31.76 39.35
C PHE A 391 19.73 31.76 40.87
N ILE A 392 18.96 30.82 41.44
CA ILE A 392 18.80 30.69 42.90
C ILE A 392 20.14 30.46 43.61
N ALA A 393 21.02 29.63 43.05
CA ALA A 393 22.34 29.36 43.62
C ALA A 393 23.26 30.60 43.70
N ILE A 394 23.13 31.53 42.76
CA ILE A 394 23.92 32.79 42.72
C ILE A 394 23.41 33.80 43.76
N PHE A 395 22.14 33.74 44.17
CA PHE A 395 21.57 34.64 45.16
C PHE A 395 21.62 34.09 46.60
N SER A 396 22.06 32.85 46.78
CA SER A 396 22.25 32.21 48.08
C SER A 396 23.72 32.24 48.58
N GLU A 397 24.63 32.81 47.79
CA GLU A 397 26.01 33.17 48.16
C GLU A 397 26.08 34.68 48.40
#